data_AF-W1USJ8-F1
#
_entry.id   AF-W1USJ8-F1
#
_cell.length_a   1.000
_cell.length_b   1.000
_cell.length_c   1.000
_cell.angle_alpha   90.00
_cell.angle_beta   90.00
_cell.angle_gamma   90.00
#
_symmetry.space_group_name_H-M   'P 1'
#
loop_
_entity.id
_entity.type
_entity.pdbx_description
1 polymer ?
#
loop_
_entity_poly.entity_id
_entity_poly.type
_entity_poly.pdbx_seq_one_letter_code
_entity_poly.pdbx_strand_id
1 'polypeptide(L)'
;RLITLGGSPFSTLTEFLQNSEIEEEAGEYRNVEESLERVLAIYRYLSELFQKGLDVTDEEGDDVTNGIFTDAKTETDKTIWMLAAELGQAPGL
;
A
#
# COMPACT_ATOMS: atom_id res chain seq x y z
N ARG A 1 -1.16 9.30 13.12
CA ARG A 1 -2.61 9.09 13.39
C ARG A 1 -2.86 8.02 14.46
N LEU A 2 -2.30 6.82 14.34
CA LEU A 2 -2.52 5.72 15.31
C LEU A 2 -2.29 6.09 16.79
N ILE A 3 -1.16 6.77 17.12
CA ILE A 3 -0.89 7.25 18.49
C ILE A 3 -1.94 8.27 18.96
N THR A 4 -2.40 9.15 18.06
CA THR A 4 -3.43 10.16 18.36
C THR A 4 -4.76 9.52 18.77
N LEU A 5 -5.04 8.33 18.24
CA LEU A 5 -6.22 7.50 18.59
C LEU A 5 -5.98 6.61 19.83
N GLY A 6 -4.82 6.72 20.49
CA GLY A 6 -4.47 5.92 21.68
C GLY A 6 -3.89 4.54 21.37
N GLY A 7 -3.59 4.24 20.09
CA GLY A 7 -2.93 3.00 19.69
C GLY A 7 -1.40 3.04 19.84
N SER A 8 -0.78 1.87 19.76
CA SER A 8 0.69 1.70 19.80
C SER A 8 1.19 1.14 18.47
N PRO A 9 1.86 1.94 17.62
CA PRO A 9 2.38 1.45 16.35
C PRO A 9 3.51 0.44 16.55
N PHE A 10 3.67 -0.48 15.60
CA PHE A 10 4.90 -1.24 15.46
C PHE A 10 6.11 -0.31 15.38
N SER A 11 7.19 -0.65 16.07
CA SER A 11 8.33 0.24 16.26
C SER A 11 9.69 -0.47 16.22
N THR A 12 9.71 -1.74 15.83
CA THR A 12 10.92 -2.53 15.64
C THR A 12 10.90 -3.23 14.28
N LEU A 13 12.09 -3.54 13.74
CA LEU A 13 12.21 -4.27 12.47
C LEU A 13 11.50 -5.62 12.52
N THR A 14 11.63 -6.35 13.63
CA THR A 14 10.97 -7.64 13.82
C THR A 14 9.45 -7.52 13.74
N GLU A 15 8.85 -6.50 14.35
CA GLU A 15 7.40 -6.29 14.28
C GLU A 15 6.95 -5.99 12.84
N PHE A 16 7.70 -5.19 12.09
CA PHE A 16 7.37 -4.92 10.69
C PHE A 16 7.40 -6.20 9.85
N LEU A 17 8.42 -7.03 10.02
CA LEU A 17 8.56 -8.30 9.27
C LEU A 17 7.48 -9.32 9.64
N GLN A 18 7.05 -9.37 10.90
CA GLN A 18 6.07 -10.34 11.37
C GLN A 18 4.62 -9.99 11.01
N ASN A 19 4.33 -8.71 10.76
CA ASN A 19 2.96 -8.23 10.56
C ASN A 19 2.69 -7.68 9.15
N SER A 20 3.72 -7.61 8.29
CA SER A 20 3.57 -7.25 6.88
C SER A 20 3.10 -8.45 6.06
N GLU A 21 2.17 -8.23 5.12
CA GLU A 21 1.82 -9.24 4.09
C GLU A 21 2.69 -9.10 2.83
N ILE A 22 3.61 -8.14 2.78
CA ILE A 22 4.58 -8.00 1.70
C ILE A 22 5.77 -8.92 1.99
N GLU A 23 5.94 -9.96 1.18
CA GLU A 23 7.09 -10.88 1.27
C GLU A 23 8.38 -10.23 0.78
N GLU A 24 9.47 -10.40 1.54
CA GLU A 24 10.80 -10.00 1.11
C GLU A 24 11.50 -11.11 0.33
N GLU A 25 12.28 -10.71 -0.65
CA GLU A 25 13.09 -11.61 -1.47
C GLU A 25 14.57 -11.24 -1.30
N ALA A 26 15.46 -12.23 -1.37
CA ALA A 26 16.89 -11.97 -1.41
C ALA A 26 17.22 -11.11 -2.63
N GLY A 27 18.09 -10.11 -2.45
CA GLY A 27 18.48 -9.21 -3.52
C GLY A 27 19.25 -9.93 -4.63
N GLU A 28 18.80 -9.74 -5.87
CA GLU A 28 19.42 -10.30 -7.08
C GLU A 28 19.48 -9.23 -8.18
N TYR A 29 20.41 -9.39 -9.13
CA TYR A 29 20.43 -8.55 -10.33
C TYR A 29 19.26 -8.93 -11.24
N ARG A 30 18.25 -8.06 -11.31
CA ARG A 30 17.06 -8.22 -12.15
C ARG A 30 17.06 -7.21 -13.28
N ASN A 31 16.28 -7.51 -14.32
CA ASN A 31 16.00 -6.50 -15.33
C ASN A 31 15.00 -5.46 -14.79
N VAL A 32 14.88 -4.35 -15.52
CA VAL A 32 14.01 -3.23 -15.10
C VAL A 32 12.54 -3.62 -15.10
N GLU A 33 12.10 -4.40 -16.10
CA GLU A 33 10.71 -4.82 -16.26
C GLU A 33 10.24 -5.71 -15.10
N GLU A 34 11.03 -6.72 -14.72
CA GLU A 34 10.79 -7.57 -13.54
C GLU A 34 10.72 -6.75 -12.24
N SER A 35 11.56 -5.72 -12.13
CA SER A 35 11.57 -4.85 -10.95
C SER A 35 10.31 -3.99 -10.89
N LEU A 36 9.88 -3.44 -12.03
CA LEU A 36 8.66 -2.64 -12.15
C LEU A 36 7.41 -3.47 -11.88
N GLU A 37 7.36 -4.72 -12.36
CA GLU A 37 6.27 -5.65 -12.06
C GLU A 37 6.13 -5.91 -10.55
N ARG A 38 7.26 -6.13 -9.85
CA ARG A 38 7.25 -6.31 -8.39
C ARG A 38 6.74 -5.06 -7.68
N VAL A 39 7.20 -3.88 -8.08
CA VAL A 39 6.72 -2.60 -7.51
C VAL A 39 5.23 -2.43 -7.78
N LEU A 40 4.76 -2.69 -9.00
CA LEU A 40 3.34 -2.60 -9.35
C LEU A 40 2.47 -3.53 -8.50
N ALA A 41 2.91 -4.77 -8.27
CA ALA A 41 2.21 -5.72 -7.40
C ALA A 41 2.10 -5.22 -5.94
N ILE A 42 3.17 -4.62 -5.41
CA ILE A 42 3.17 -4.03 -4.06
C ILE A 42 2.19 -2.86 -3.96
N TYR A 43 2.19 -1.97 -4.95
CA TYR A 43 1.28 -0.82 -4.95
C TYR A 43 -0.19 -1.26 -5.05
N ARG A 44 -0.51 -2.31 -5.84
CA ARG A 44 -1.86 -2.90 -5.87
C ARG A 44 -2.28 -3.42 -4.50
N TYR A 45 -1.40 -4.16 -3.81
CA TYR A 45 -1.65 -4.60 -2.44
C TYR A 45 -1.92 -3.42 -1.50
N LEU A 46 -1.12 -2.34 -1.57
CA LEU A 46 -1.33 -1.16 -0.74
C LEU A 46 -2.66 -0.47 -1.05
N SER A 47 -3.04 -0.38 -2.32
CA SER A 47 -4.32 0.19 -2.75
C SER A 47 -5.53 -0.57 -2.19
N GLU A 48 -5.45 -1.91 -2.17
CA GLU A 48 -6.46 -2.77 -1.55
C GLU A 48 -6.47 -2.63 -0.02
N LEU A 49 -5.28 -2.54 0.61
CA LEU A 49 -5.17 -2.32 2.05
C LEU A 49 -5.81 -0.99 2.46
N PHE A 50 -5.60 0.07 1.68
CA PHE A 50 -6.24 1.36 1.93
C PHE A 50 -7.75 1.32 1.69
N GLN A 51 -8.24 0.53 0.72
CA GLN A 51 -9.68 0.29 0.58
C GLN A 51 -10.27 -0.36 1.83
N LYS A 52 -9.61 -1.40 2.38
CA LYS A 52 -10.04 -2.01 3.66
C LYS A 52 -10.05 -0.97 4.78
N GLY A 53 -9.05 -0.09 4.83
CA GLY A 53 -8.98 1.02 5.78
C GLY A 53 -10.16 2.00 5.64
N LEU A 54 -10.56 2.33 4.41
CA LEU A 54 -11.76 3.15 4.14
C LEU A 54 -13.03 2.48 4.67
N ASP A 55 -13.23 1.20 4.35
CA ASP A 55 -14.42 0.47 4.75
C ASP A 55 -14.55 0.40 6.29
N VAL A 56 -13.44 0.12 6.99
CA VAL A 56 -13.40 0.07 8.47
C VAL A 56 -13.65 1.45 9.08
N THR A 57 -13.01 2.49 8.56
CA THR A 57 -13.15 3.84 9.13
C THR A 57 -14.51 4.46 8.85
N ASP A 58 -15.17 4.09 7.76
CA ASP A 58 -16.57 4.48 7.47
C ASP A 58 -17.53 3.78 8.45
N GLU A 59 -17.33 2.49 8.73
CA GLU A 59 -18.11 1.74 9.73
C GLU A 59 -17.95 2.33 11.14
N GLU A 60 -16.74 2.76 11.51
CA GLU A 60 -16.43 3.34 12.82
C GLU A 60 -16.77 4.84 12.93
N GLY A 61 -17.07 5.51 11.81
CA GLY A 61 -17.30 6.96 11.75
C GLY A 61 -16.06 7.81 12.07
N ASP A 62 -14.85 7.31 11.77
CA ASP A 62 -13.60 8.07 11.90
C ASP A 62 -13.27 8.80 10.59
N ASP A 63 -13.97 9.91 10.34
CA ASP A 63 -13.83 10.73 9.13
C ASP A 63 -12.38 11.17 8.86
N VAL A 64 -11.60 11.43 9.92
CA VAL A 64 -10.24 11.96 9.78
C VAL A 64 -9.28 10.86 9.34
N THR A 65 -9.40 9.65 9.87
CA THR A 65 -8.59 8.51 9.38
C THR A 65 -9.06 8.04 8.02
N ASN A 66 -10.38 8.09 7.76
CA ASN A 66 -10.94 7.82 6.43
C ASN A 66 -10.35 8.76 5.36
N GLY A 67 -10.25 10.06 5.65
CA GLY A 67 -9.60 11.03 4.76
C GLY A 67 -8.13 10.70 4.48
N ILE A 68 -7.39 10.24 5.49
CA ILE A 68 -5.98 9.80 5.31
C ILE A 68 -5.90 8.62 4.35
N PHE A 69 -6.78 7.63 4.48
CA PHE A 69 -6.80 6.49 3.55
C PHE A 69 -7.26 6.89 2.14
N THR A 70 -8.18 7.86 2.02
CA THR A 70 -8.65 8.38 0.74
C THR A 70 -7.51 9.03 -0.04
N ASP A 71 -6.75 9.90 0.62
CA ASP A 71 -5.61 10.59 0.02
C ASP A 71 -4.52 9.58 -0.38
N ALA A 72 -4.16 8.66 0.54
CA ALA A 72 -3.15 7.64 0.28
C ALA A 72 -3.53 6.71 -0.88
N LYS A 73 -4.80 6.25 -0.93
CA LYS A 73 -5.30 5.43 -2.02
C LYS A 73 -5.27 6.18 -3.35
N THR A 74 -5.68 7.45 -3.37
CA THR A 74 -5.67 8.29 -4.58
C THR A 74 -4.26 8.43 -5.16
N GLU A 75 -3.26 8.68 -4.32
CA GLU A 75 -1.86 8.76 -4.75
C GLU A 75 -1.31 7.42 -5.22
N THR A 76 -1.70 6.34 -4.55
CA THR A 76 -1.30 4.97 -4.89
C THR A 76 -1.87 4.54 -6.24
N ASP A 77 -3.17 4.76 -6.48
CA ASP A 77 -3.86 4.41 -7.73
C ASP A 77 -3.28 5.18 -8.93
N LYS A 78 -2.89 6.44 -8.73
CA LYS A 78 -2.17 7.21 -9.74
C LYS A 78 -0.80 6.61 -10.05
N THR A 79 -0.08 6.16 -9.03
CA THR A 79 1.24 5.52 -9.21
C THR A 79 1.10 4.18 -9.94
N ILE A 80 0.07 3.39 -9.61
CA ILE A 80 -0.29 2.16 -10.33
C ILE A 80 -0.51 2.44 -11.81
N TRP A 81 -1.28 3.48 -12.15
CA TRP A 81 -1.48 3.87 -13.55
C TRP A 81 -0.16 4.18 -14.27
N MET A 82 0.72 4.95 -13.65
CA MET A 82 2.00 5.33 -14.27
C MET A 82 2.92 4.12 -14.47
N LEU A 83 3.02 3.22 -13.48
CA LEU A 83 3.83 2.01 -13.58
C LEU A 83 3.26 1.03 -14.61
N ALA A 84 1.95 0.82 -14.62
CA ALA A 84 1.29 -0.02 -15.61
C ALA A 84 1.49 0.53 -17.03
N ALA A 85 1.41 1.86 -17.20
CA ALA A 85 1.64 2.49 -18.49
C ALA A 85 3.08 2.31 -19.00
N GLU A 86 4.09 2.41 -18.13
CA GLU A 86 5.48 2.12 -18.47
C GLU A 86 5.67 0.67 -18.93
N LEU A 87 4.94 -0.27 -18.32
CA LEU A 87 4.92 -1.69 -18.70
C LEU A 87 4.01 -1.98 -19.92
N GLY A 88 3.37 -0.97 -20.51
CA GLY A 88 2.44 -1.16 -21.64
C GLY A 88 1.13 -1.86 -21.27
N GLN A 89 0.73 -1.80 -20.00
CA GLN A 89 -0.46 -2.43 -19.43
C GLN A 89 -1.54 -1.39 -19.07
N ALA A 90 -2.78 -1.86 -18.92
CA ALA A 90 -3.82 -1.08 -18.26
C ALA A 90 -3.62 -1.11 -16.72
N PRO A 91 -4.09 -0.08 -15.97
CA PRO A 91 -3.88 0.00 -14.52
C PRO A 91 -4.36 -1.22 -13.74
N GLY A 92 -5.50 -1.80 -14.13
CA GLY A 92 -6.09 -2.97 -13.46
C GLY A 92 -6.48 -2.69 -12.01
N LEU A 93 -7.09 -1.52 -11.76
CA LEU A 93 -7.69 -1.10 -10.49
C LEU A 93 -9.09 -1.72 -10.31
#